data_AF-A0A957MBU2-F1
#
_entry.id   AF-A0A957MBU2-F1
#
_cell.length_a   1.000
_cell.length_b   1.000
_cell.length_c   1.000
_cell.angle_alpha   90.00
_cell.angle_beta   90.00
_cell.angle_gamma   90.00
#
_symmetry.space_group_name_H-M   'P 1'
#
loop_
_entity.id
_entity.type
_entity.pdbx_description
1 polymer ?
#
loop_
_entity_poly.entity_id
_entity_poly.type
_entity_poly.pdbx_seq_one_letter_code
_entity_poly.pdbx_strand_id
1 'polypeptide(L)'
;MHSDVITHLDQVTRDWLTAALVKSGALTHGTVASVTMEFRQRELSTSARLILRYSADAQGDRPGRLFIKLVNTDMEDEFFGASEVNYYTRDYVGLVDAPIPRCYDAAYSGEQQRYHIL
;
A
#
# COMPACT_ATOMS: atom_id res chain seq x y z
N MET A 1 3.21 -14.42 -9.66
CA MET A 1 3.76 -13.09 -9.98
C MET A 1 4.20 -12.47 -8.67
N HIS A 2 5.49 -12.27 -8.47
CA HIS A 2 5.98 -11.52 -7.31
C HIS A 2 5.46 -10.08 -7.45
N SER A 3 4.62 -9.63 -6.52
CA SER A 3 4.40 -8.20 -6.35
C SER A 3 5.68 -7.65 -5.75
N ASP A 4 6.42 -6.87 -6.54
CA ASP A 4 7.64 -6.22 -6.05
C ASP A 4 7.30 -5.38 -4.82
N VAL A 5 8.05 -5.61 -3.74
CA VAL A 5 7.90 -4.83 -2.50
C VAL A 5 8.32 -3.40 -2.78
N ILE A 6 7.49 -2.45 -2.38
CA ILE A 6 7.85 -1.03 -2.42
C ILE A 6 8.78 -0.74 -1.25
N THR A 7 10.00 -0.31 -1.56
CA THR A 7 11.05 0.02 -0.58
C THR A 7 11.33 1.52 -0.51
N HIS A 8 10.93 2.27 -1.54
CA HIS A 8 11.07 3.73 -1.63
C HIS A 8 9.80 4.39 -2.19
N LEU A 9 9.54 5.63 -1.77
CA LEU A 9 8.32 6.37 -2.16
C LEU A 9 8.27 6.74 -3.65
N ASP A 10 9.40 6.84 -4.33
CA ASP A 10 9.49 7.10 -5.77
C ASP A 10 8.97 5.93 -6.62
N GLN A 11 8.93 4.71 -6.07
CA GLN A 11 8.30 3.56 -6.71
C GLN A 11 6.76 3.62 -6.66
N VAL A 12 6.18 4.52 -5.85
CA VAL A 12 4.72 4.76 -5.76
C VAL A 12 4.27 5.60 -6.95
N THR A 13 4.32 4.99 -8.14
CA THR A 13 3.94 5.63 -9.40
C THR A 13 2.44 5.54 -9.65
N ARG A 14 1.94 6.32 -10.62
CA ARG A 14 0.54 6.23 -11.08
C ARG A 14 0.18 4.85 -11.61
N ASP A 15 1.11 4.22 -12.32
CA ASP A 15 0.89 2.91 -12.92
C ASP A 15 0.85 1.82 -11.85
N TRP A 16 1.75 1.91 -10.86
CA TRP A 16 1.73 1.02 -9.71
C TRP A 16 0.43 1.18 -8.90
N LEU A 17 0.02 2.41 -8.59
CA LEU A 17 -1.24 2.67 -7.88
C LEU A 17 -2.46 2.16 -8.67
N THR A 18 -2.47 2.34 -9.99
CA THR A 18 -3.52 1.81 -10.86
C THR A 18 -3.57 0.28 -10.75
N ALA A 19 -2.43 -0.39 -10.87
CA ALA A 19 -2.36 -1.84 -10.76
C ALA A 19 -2.82 -2.36 -9.39
N ALA A 20 -2.38 -1.72 -8.30
CA ALA A 20 -2.78 -2.07 -6.93
C ALA A 20 -4.29 -1.91 -6.71
N LEU A 21 -4.87 -0.80 -7.18
CA LEU A 21 -6.30 -0.54 -7.04
C LEU A 21 -7.17 -1.45 -7.93
N VAL A 22 -6.67 -1.84 -9.11
CA VAL A 22 -7.33 -2.83 -9.97
C VAL A 22 -7.29 -4.21 -9.31
N LYS A 23 -6.13 -4.63 -8.80
CA LYS A 23 -5.93 -5.91 -8.12
C LYS A 23 -6.83 -6.07 -6.89
N SER A 24 -7.06 -4.99 -6.14
CA SER A 24 -7.97 -4.97 -4.98
C SER A 24 -9.46 -4.79 -5.34
N GLY A 25 -9.78 -4.59 -6.62
CA GLY A 25 -11.14 -4.33 -7.10
C GLY A 25 -11.68 -2.93 -6.80
N ALA A 26 -10.88 -2.05 -6.18
CA ALA A 26 -11.27 -0.67 -5.88
C ALA A 26 -11.35 0.23 -7.13
N LEU A 27 -10.63 -0.13 -8.19
CA LEU A 27 -10.72 0.50 -9.51
C LEU A 27 -11.07 -0.58 -10.52
N THR A 28 -12.27 -0.53 -11.10
CA THR A 28 -12.75 -1.55 -12.05
C THR A 28 -12.55 -1.14 -13.50
N HIS A 29 -12.32 0.15 -13.76
CA HIS A 29 -12.02 0.72 -15.07
C HIS A 29 -11.29 2.07 -14.92
N GLY A 30 -10.60 2.53 -15.97
CA GLY A 30 -9.81 3.76 -15.98
C GLY A 30 -8.45 3.63 -15.27
N THR A 31 -7.83 4.77 -14.97
CA THR A 31 -6.48 4.84 -14.37
C THR A 31 -6.36 5.95 -13.32
N VAL A 32 -5.29 5.90 -12.53
CA VAL A 32 -4.87 7.04 -11.70
C VAL A 32 -4.24 8.10 -12.60
N ALA A 33 -4.90 9.23 -12.78
CA ALA A 33 -4.44 10.33 -13.61
C ALA A 33 -3.32 11.15 -12.95
N SER A 34 -3.42 11.38 -11.63
CA SER A 34 -2.39 12.06 -10.85
C SER A 34 -2.36 11.61 -9.39
N VAL A 35 -1.17 11.75 -8.79
CA VAL A 35 -0.94 11.52 -7.37
C VAL A 35 -0.17 12.71 -6.79
N THR A 36 -0.61 13.20 -5.65
CA THR A 36 0.14 14.15 -4.82
C THR A 36 0.50 13.46 -3.52
N MET A 37 1.76 13.59 -3.10
CA MET A 37 2.29 12.91 -1.91
C MET A 37 2.68 13.92 -0.84
N GLU A 38 2.17 13.71 0.36
CA GLU A 38 2.60 14.40 1.58
C GLU A 38 3.29 13.36 2.47
N PHE A 39 4.61 13.40 2.56
CA PHE A 39 5.37 12.38 3.30
C PHE A 39 5.90 12.87 4.65
N ARG A 40 5.99 11.94 5.58
CA ARG A 40 6.70 12.09 6.86
C ARG A 40 7.65 10.91 7.01
N GLN A 41 8.92 11.22 7.18
CA GLN A 41 9.97 10.22 7.40
C GLN A 41 10.22 10.08 8.90
N ARG A 42 10.37 8.84 9.36
CA ARG A 42 10.88 8.45 10.69
C ARG A 42 12.01 7.44 10.48
N GLU A 43 12.83 7.21 11.51
CA GLU A 43 14.00 6.33 11.42
C GLU A 43 13.67 4.93 10.89
N LEU A 44 12.54 4.35 11.32
CA LEU A 44 12.17 2.95 11.02
C LEU A 44 11.11 2.81 9.93
N SER A 45 10.42 3.89 9.60
CA SER A 45 9.31 3.86 8.67
C SER A 45 9.22 5.13 7.86
N THR A 46 9.01 4.98 6.56
CA THR A 46 8.58 6.08 5.72
C THR A 46 7.08 5.96 5.49
N SER A 47 6.34 7.04 5.72
CA SER A 47 4.90 7.06 5.49
C SER A 47 4.50 8.25 4.65
N ALA A 48 3.53 8.07 3.78
CA ALA A 48 3.01 9.15 2.95
C ALA A 48 1.49 9.09 2.83
N ARG A 49 0.88 10.26 2.90
CA ARG A 49 -0.51 10.46 2.48
C ARG A 49 -0.52 10.71 0.98
N LEU A 50 -1.36 9.99 0.27
CA LEU A 50 -1.54 10.11 -1.17
C LEU A 50 -2.89 10.75 -1.46
N ILE A 51 -2.92 11.73 -2.34
CA ILE A 51 -4.16 12.32 -2.87
C ILE A 51 -4.23 11.96 -4.34
N LEU A 52 -5.27 11.22 -4.73
CA LEU A 52 -5.43 10.65 -6.06
C LEU A 52 -6.48 11.41 -6.86
N ARG A 53 -6.21 11.58 -8.15
CA ARG A 53 -7.22 11.91 -9.17
C ARG A 53 -7.23 10.80 -10.21
N TYR A 54 -8.40 10.53 -10.73
CA TYR A 54 -8.62 9.46 -11.70
C TYR A 54 -8.92 10.02 -13.09
N SER A 55 -8.76 9.18 -14.10
CA SER A 55 -9.21 9.47 -15.46
C SER A 55 -10.74 9.65 -15.52
N ALA A 56 -11.23 10.34 -16.56
CA ALA A 56 -12.65 10.68 -16.67
C ALA A 56 -13.57 9.44 -16.82
N ASP A 57 -13.03 8.36 -17.38
CA ASP A 57 -13.69 7.07 -17.57
C ASP A 57 -13.65 6.17 -16.32
N ALA A 58 -12.94 6.55 -15.26
CA ALA A 58 -12.68 5.67 -14.12
C ALA A 58 -13.96 5.23 -13.38
N GLN A 59 -14.03 3.93 -13.06
CA GLN A 59 -15.17 3.28 -12.36
C GLN A 59 -14.73 2.50 -11.13
N GLY A 60 -15.67 2.21 -10.23
CA GLY A 60 -15.45 1.53 -8.94
C GLY A 60 -15.43 2.50 -7.76
N ASP A 61 -14.78 2.10 -6.66
CA ASP A 61 -14.72 2.84 -5.41
C ASP A 61 -13.88 4.13 -5.53
N ARG A 62 -12.77 4.05 -6.27
CA ARG A 62 -11.88 5.20 -6.59
C ARG A 62 -11.50 6.02 -5.36
N PRO A 63 -10.77 5.44 -4.39
CA PRO A 63 -10.38 6.15 -3.17
C PRO A 63 -9.55 7.40 -3.51
N GLY A 64 -10.06 8.57 -3.13
CA GLY A 64 -9.37 9.85 -3.40
C GLY A 64 -8.20 10.14 -2.45
N ARG A 65 -8.09 9.39 -1.35
CA ARG A 65 -7.05 9.54 -0.33
C ARG A 65 -6.60 8.16 0.13
N LEU A 66 -5.29 7.93 0.10
CA LEU A 66 -4.67 6.70 0.57
C LEU A 66 -3.52 7.03 1.53
N PHE A 67 -3.02 6.02 2.21
CA PHE A 67 -1.86 6.10 3.07
C PHE A 67 -0.95 4.93 2.75
N ILE A 68 0.33 5.17 2.50
CA ILE A 68 1.31 4.11 2.32
C ILE A 68 2.32 4.14 3.47
N LYS A 69 2.64 2.95 3.98
CA LYS A 69 3.69 2.71 4.98
C LYS A 69 4.75 1.80 4.38
N LEU A 70 6.01 2.22 4.45
CA LEU A 70 7.19 1.45 4.07
C LEU A 70 8.02 1.20 5.33
N VAL A 71 8.47 -0.03 5.55
CA VAL A 71 9.19 -0.41 6.77
C VAL A 71 10.46 -1.19 6.46
N ASN A 72 11.53 -0.85 7.18
CA ASN A 72 12.76 -1.62 7.28
C ASN A 72 12.66 -2.57 8.48
N THR A 73 12.86 -3.86 8.25
CA THR A 73 12.83 -4.89 9.30
C THR A 73 14.22 -5.43 9.69
N ASP A 74 15.28 -4.90 9.07
CA ASP A 74 16.66 -5.23 9.38
C ASP A 74 17.12 -4.42 10.60
N MET A 75 16.78 -4.91 11.80
CA MET A 75 17.22 -4.37 13.08
C MET A 75 17.85 -5.46 13.93
N GLU A 76 18.97 -5.14 14.58
CA GLU A 76 19.79 -6.08 15.33
C GLU A 76 19.05 -6.70 16.55
N ASP A 77 18.07 -6.00 17.13
CA ASP A 77 17.43 -6.38 18.40
C ASP A 77 15.90 -6.59 18.36
N GLU A 78 15.21 -6.32 17.25
CA GLU A 78 13.74 -6.51 17.13
C GLU A 78 13.35 -7.22 15.82
N PHE A 79 12.89 -8.47 15.93
CA PHE A 79 12.39 -9.27 14.79
C PHE A 79 11.01 -8.78 14.33
N PHE A 80 10.97 -7.78 13.46
CA PHE A 80 9.74 -7.46 12.72
C PHE A 80 9.61 -8.38 11.50
N GLY A 81 8.73 -9.38 11.57
CA GLY A 81 8.42 -10.26 10.44
C GLY A 81 7.25 -9.76 9.58
N ALA A 82 6.65 -10.66 8.81
CA ALA A 82 5.47 -10.39 7.99
C ALA A 82 4.17 -10.16 8.80
N SER A 83 4.22 -9.92 10.11
CA SER A 83 3.05 -9.90 10.99
C SER A 83 2.03 -8.83 10.60
N GLU A 84 2.48 -7.60 10.33
CA GLU A 84 1.58 -6.51 9.94
C GLU A 84 0.99 -6.75 8.54
N VAL A 85 1.78 -7.32 7.61
CA VAL A 85 1.25 -7.71 6.30
C VAL A 85 0.18 -8.79 6.45
N ASN A 86 0.41 -9.81 7.29
CA ASN A 86 -0.56 -10.87 7.57
C ASN A 86 -1.83 -10.33 8.24
N TYR A 87 -1.69 -9.34 9.12
CA TYR A 87 -2.83 -8.67 9.76
C TYR A 87 -3.80 -8.12 8.70
N TYR A 88 -3.28 -7.36 7.72
CA TYR A 88 -4.11 -6.72 6.70
C TYR A 88 -4.53 -7.64 5.53
N THR A 89 -3.76 -8.69 5.24
CA THR A 89 -3.99 -9.54 4.05
C THR A 89 -4.57 -10.91 4.35
N ARG A 90 -4.60 -11.34 5.61
CA ARG A 90 -5.07 -12.67 6.01
C ARG A 90 -5.98 -12.65 7.22
N ASP A 91 -5.51 -12.10 8.34
CA ASP A 91 -6.11 -12.36 9.65
C ASP A 91 -7.49 -11.71 9.82
N TYR A 92 -7.72 -10.56 9.17
CA TYR A 92 -8.98 -9.80 9.25
C TYR A 92 -9.73 -9.72 7.91
N VAL A 93 -9.31 -10.49 6.91
CA VAL A 93 -10.03 -10.56 5.64
C VAL A 93 -11.41 -11.17 5.89
N GLY A 94 -12.46 -10.43 5.52
CA GLY A 94 -13.85 -10.86 5.69
C GLY A 94 -14.47 -10.50 7.04
N LEU A 95 -13.73 -9.85 7.96
CA LEU A 95 -14.34 -9.30 9.16
C LEU A 95 -15.21 -8.09 8.78
N VAL A 96 -16.52 -8.23 8.97
CA VAL A 96 -17.52 -7.19 8.70
C VAL A 96 -17.49 -6.16 9.83
N ASP A 97 -17.63 -4.88 9.49
CA ASP A 97 -17.68 -3.74 10.43
C ASP A 97 -16.47 -3.61 11.37
N ALA A 98 -15.31 -4.14 10.97
CA ALA A 98 -14.07 -3.93 11.70
C ALA A 98 -13.62 -2.45 11.58
N PRO A 99 -13.20 -1.79 12.67
CA PRO A 99 -12.62 -0.45 12.63
C PRO A 99 -11.17 -0.47 12.09
N ILE A 100 -10.92 -1.26 11.05
CA ILE A 100 -9.61 -1.50 10.45
C ILE A 100 -9.59 -0.79 9.08
N PRO A 101 -8.56 0.00 8.78
CA PRO A 101 -8.40 0.58 7.45
C PRO A 101 -8.40 -0.50 6.36
N ARG A 102 -9.13 -0.24 5.27
CA ARG A 102 -9.07 -1.11 4.09
C ARG A 102 -7.66 -1.10 3.51
N CYS A 103 -7.08 -2.27 3.36
CA CYS A 103 -5.81 -2.46 2.65
C CYS A 103 -6.07 -2.70 1.16
N TYR A 104 -5.33 -1.99 0.30
CA TYR A 104 -5.43 -2.11 -1.15
C TYR A 104 -4.29 -2.94 -1.75
N ASP A 105 -3.10 -2.90 -1.14
CA ASP A 105 -2.00 -3.80 -1.47
C ASP A 105 -1.00 -3.87 -0.31
N ALA A 106 -0.42 -5.04 -0.08
CA ALA A 106 0.66 -5.21 0.87
C ALA A 106 1.54 -6.39 0.43
N ALA A 107 2.85 -6.28 0.69
CA ALA A 107 3.80 -7.35 0.42
C ALA A 107 4.98 -7.27 1.40
N TYR A 108 5.53 -8.43 1.75
CA TYR A 108 6.74 -8.58 2.57
C TYR A 108 7.81 -9.32 1.78
N SER A 109 9.06 -8.86 1.90
CA SER A 109 10.25 -9.53 1.39
C SER A 109 11.21 -9.82 2.53
N GLY A 110 11.38 -11.10 2.84
CA GLY A 110 12.39 -11.55 3.82
C GLY A 110 13.82 -11.42 3.29
N GLU A 111 14.03 -11.44 1.98
CA GLU A 111 15.35 -11.21 1.37
C GLU A 111 15.77 -9.75 1.54
N GLN A 112 14.85 -8.81 1.27
CA GLN A 112 15.14 -7.38 1.38
C GLN A 112 14.96 -6.86 2.81
N GLN A 113 14.35 -7.64 3.71
CA GLN A 113 13.93 -7.19 5.04
C GLN A 113 13.07 -5.93 4.95
N ARG A 114 12.05 -5.95 4.07
CA ARG A 114 11.17 -4.81 3.78
C ARG A 114 9.72 -5.26 3.65
N TYR A 115 8.80 -4.36 3.97
CA TYR A 115 7.41 -4.47 3.52
C TYR A 115 6.79 -3.12 3.22
N HIS A 116 5.69 -3.16 2.47
CA HIS A 116 4.77 -2.04 2.30
C HIS A 116 3.34 -2.44 2.63
N ILE A 117 2.55 -1.44 3.02
CA ILE A 117 1.09 -1.52 3.19
C ILE A 117 0.49 -0.24 2.58
N LEU A 118 -0.50 -0.40 1.71
CA LEU A 118 -1.31 0.65 1.07
C LEU A 118 -2.77 0.58 1.52
#